data_AF-A0A2X4TJC6-F1
#
_entry.id   AF-A0A2X4TJC6-F1
#
_cell.length_a   1.000
_cell.length_b   1.000
_cell.length_c   1.000
_cell.angle_alpha   90.00
_cell.angle_beta   90.00
_cell.angle_gamma   90.00
#
_symmetry.space_group_name_H-M   'P 1'
#
loop_
_entity.id
_entity.type
_entity.pdbx_description
1 polymer ?
#
loop_
_entity_poly.entity_id
_entity_poly.type
_entity_poly.pdbx_seq_one_letter_code
_entity_poly.pdbx_strand_id
1 'polypeptide(L)'
;MPKRTDIKSILILGAGPIVIGQACEFDYSGAQACKALREEGYRVILVNSNPATIMTDPEMADATYIEPIHWEVVRKIIEKERPDAVLPTMGGQTALNCALELERQGVLKAFGVTMIGATADAD
;
A
#
# COMPACT_ATOMS: atom_id res chain seq x y z
N MET A 1 0.45 21.93 -0.66
CA MET A 1 0.95 21.86 -2.05
C MET A 1 -0.15 21.23 -2.91
N PRO A 2 -0.31 21.62 -4.17
CA PRO A 2 -1.28 20.99 -5.06
C PRO A 2 -0.95 19.51 -5.31
N LYS A 3 -1.93 18.76 -5.80
CA LYS A 3 -1.79 17.35 -6.20
C LYS A 3 -0.54 17.15 -7.08
N ARG A 4 0.24 16.10 -6.81
CA ARG A 4 1.39 15.69 -7.63
C ARG A 4 0.89 15.20 -9.00
N THR A 5 1.54 15.66 -10.07
CA THR A 5 1.16 15.33 -11.45
C THR A 5 2.02 14.22 -12.07
N ASP A 6 3.11 13.87 -11.40
CA ASP A 6 4.04 12.82 -11.79
C ASP A 6 3.63 11.42 -11.29
N ILE A 7 2.69 11.34 -10.34
CA ILE A 7 2.11 10.09 -9.82
C ILE A 7 0.69 9.93 -10.37
N LYS A 8 0.37 8.75 -10.90
CA LYS A 8 -0.99 8.40 -11.35
C LYS A 8 -1.55 7.20 -10.60
N SER A 9 -0.68 6.31 -10.12
CA SER A 9 -1.04 5.06 -9.48
C SER A 9 -0.27 4.85 -8.17
N ILE A 10 -0.98 4.44 -7.13
CA ILE A 10 -0.44 4.30 -5.78
C ILE A 10 -0.78 2.92 -5.24
N LEU A 11 0.25 2.19 -4.80
CA LEU A 11 0.11 0.95 -4.04
C LEU A 11 0.03 1.26 -2.54
N ILE A 12 -1.06 0.89 -1.90
CA ILE A 12 -1.22 0.92 -0.44
C ILE A 12 -0.89 -0.47 0.12
N LEU A 13 -0.06 -0.51 1.16
CA LEU A 13 0.22 -1.74 1.88
C LEU A 13 -0.69 -1.82 3.11
N GLY A 14 -1.55 -2.83 3.17
CA GLY A 14 -2.42 -3.10 4.31
C GLY A 14 -1.68 -3.70 5.51
N ALA A 15 -2.41 -3.88 6.61
CA ALA A 15 -1.86 -4.43 7.86
C ALA A 15 -1.87 -5.96 7.93
N GLY A 16 -2.68 -6.63 7.11
CA GLY A 16 -2.87 -8.08 7.22
C GLY A 16 -3.84 -8.44 8.35
N PRO A 17 -3.77 -9.66 8.90
CA PRO A 17 -4.71 -10.14 9.91
C PRO A 17 -4.61 -9.35 11.22
N ILE A 18 -5.74 -9.25 11.93
CA ILE A 18 -5.81 -8.59 13.25
C ILE A 18 -5.02 -9.40 14.27
N VAL A 19 -4.12 -8.72 14.99
CA VAL A 19 -3.34 -9.27 16.11
C VAL A 19 -3.31 -8.28 17.27
N ILE A 20 -2.96 -8.76 18.47
CA ILE A 20 -2.74 -7.87 19.63
C ILE A 20 -1.63 -6.87 19.27
N GLY A 21 -1.93 -5.57 19.38
CA GLY A 21 -1.02 -4.48 19.04
C GLY A 21 -1.07 -4.01 17.58
N GLN A 22 -1.83 -4.68 16.72
CA GLN A 22 -2.08 -4.25 15.34
C GLN A 22 -3.47 -4.72 14.89
N ALA A 23 -4.48 -3.87 15.07
CA ALA A 23 -5.88 -4.25 14.94
C ALA A 23 -6.67 -3.38 13.95
N CYS A 24 -7.95 -3.13 14.23
CA CYS A 24 -8.91 -2.51 13.31
C CYS A 24 -8.56 -1.08 12.91
N GLU A 25 -7.69 -0.40 13.67
CA GLU A 25 -7.24 0.96 13.37
C GLU A 25 -6.64 1.08 11.96
N PHE A 26 -6.04 0.01 11.43
CA PHE A 26 -5.46 0.02 10.09
C PHE A 26 -6.46 -0.27 8.97
N ASP A 27 -7.59 -0.92 9.26
CA ASP A 27 -8.70 -0.94 8.30
C ASP A 27 -9.31 0.46 8.18
N TYR A 28 -9.54 1.13 9.31
CA TYR A 28 -10.01 2.51 9.32
C TYR A 28 -9.07 3.46 8.56
N SER A 29 -7.78 3.47 8.91
CA SER A 29 -6.79 4.32 8.23
C SER A 29 -6.60 3.95 6.76
N GLY A 30 -6.55 2.66 6.44
CA GLY A 30 -6.43 2.16 5.08
C GLY A 30 -7.62 2.53 4.20
N ALA A 31 -8.85 2.39 4.71
CA ALA A 31 -10.07 2.78 4.02
C ALA A 31 -10.12 4.30 3.77
N GLN A 32 -9.71 5.11 4.74
CA GLN A 32 -9.59 6.57 4.55
C GLN A 32 -8.56 6.92 3.48
N ALA A 33 -7.40 6.26 3.47
CA ALA A 33 -6.37 6.48 2.45
C ALA A 33 -6.89 6.10 1.05
N CYS A 34 -7.58 4.96 0.92
CA CYS A 34 -8.20 4.53 -0.33
C CYS A 34 -9.20 5.57 -0.85
N LYS A 35 -10.09 6.04 0.03
CA LYS A 35 -11.09 7.05 -0.28
C LYS A 35 -10.45 8.37 -0.72
N ALA A 36 -9.52 8.90 0.07
CA ALA A 36 -8.88 10.18 -0.22
C ALA A 36 -8.12 10.16 -1.55
N LEU A 37 -7.38 9.09 -1.84
CA LEU A 37 -6.64 8.97 -3.09
C LEU A 37 -7.56 8.79 -4.31
N ARG A 38 -8.69 8.09 -4.17
CA ARG A 38 -9.70 7.99 -5.23
C ARG A 38 -10.42 9.30 -5.50
N GLU A 39 -10.80 10.04 -4.46
CA GLU A 39 -11.42 11.37 -4.58
C GLU A 39 -10.50 12.36 -5.31
N GLU A 40 -9.19 12.26 -5.07
CA GLU A 40 -8.17 13.01 -5.80
C GLU A 40 -7.91 12.46 -7.21
N GLY A 41 -8.53 11.36 -7.62
CA GLY A 41 -8.40 10.77 -8.95
C GLY A 41 -7.07 10.07 -9.21
N TYR A 42 -6.48 9.45 -8.18
CA TYR A 42 -5.40 8.47 -8.35
C TYR A 42 -5.99 7.09 -8.59
N ARG A 43 -5.27 6.27 -9.36
CA ARG A 43 -5.50 4.84 -9.44
C ARG A 43 -4.96 4.18 -8.16
N VAL A 44 -5.82 3.56 -7.38
CA VAL A 44 -5.46 2.92 -6.11
C VAL A 44 -5.32 1.41 -6.31
N ILE A 45 -4.15 0.89 -5.95
CA ILE A 45 -3.88 -0.54 -5.84
C ILE A 45 -3.71 -0.83 -4.36
N LEU A 46 -4.35 -1.86 -3.85
CA LEU A 46 -4.28 -2.26 -2.45
C LEU A 46 -3.89 -3.73 -2.33
N VAL A 47 -3.01 -4.05 -1.40
CA VAL A 47 -2.80 -5.43 -0.93
C VAL A 47 -3.08 -5.54 0.56
N ASN A 48 -4.00 -6.42 0.94
CA ASN A 48 -4.27 -6.75 2.34
C ASN A 48 -4.78 -8.19 2.44
N SER A 49 -4.10 -9.04 3.21
CA SER A 49 -4.49 -10.45 3.35
C SER A 49 -5.72 -10.68 4.24
N ASN A 50 -6.22 -9.66 4.94
CA ASN A 50 -7.40 -9.77 5.78
C ASN A 50 -8.68 -9.53 4.98
N PRO A 51 -9.53 -10.55 4.77
CA PRO A 51 -10.76 -10.39 3.99
C PRO A 51 -11.89 -9.68 4.75
N ALA A 52 -11.76 -9.50 6.07
CA ALA A 52 -12.78 -8.89 6.91
C ALA A 52 -12.53 -7.38 7.12
N THR A 53 -12.19 -6.66 6.05
CA THR A 53 -11.85 -5.23 6.10
C THR A 53 -12.63 -4.44 5.06
N ILE A 54 -13.10 -3.24 5.43
CA ILE A 54 -13.80 -2.35 4.49
C ILE A 54 -12.84 -1.91 3.39
N MET A 55 -11.57 -1.67 3.70
CA MET A 55 -10.59 -1.27 2.68
C MET A 55 -10.44 -2.28 1.54
N THR A 56 -10.75 -3.57 1.76
CA THR A 56 -10.72 -4.62 0.73
C THR A 56 -12.03 -4.78 -0.05
N ASP A 57 -13.05 -3.96 0.21
CA ASP A 57 -14.27 -3.98 -0.59
C ASP A 57 -13.94 -3.58 -2.05
N PRO A 58 -14.54 -4.25 -3.06
CA PRO A 58 -14.20 -4.02 -4.47
C PRO A 58 -14.36 -2.57 -4.95
N GLU A 59 -15.26 -1.80 -4.34
CA GLU A 59 -15.50 -0.38 -4.66
C GLU A 59 -14.44 0.58 -4.12
N MET A 60 -13.63 0.13 -3.14
CA MET A 60 -12.70 0.99 -2.39
C MET A 60 -11.38 1.23 -3.10
N ALA A 61 -10.97 0.39 -4.06
CA ALA A 61 -9.75 0.55 -4.83
C ALA A 61 -9.96 0.09 -6.28
N ASP A 62 -9.08 0.49 -7.19
CA ASP A 62 -9.16 0.08 -8.60
C ASP A 62 -8.61 -1.34 -8.81
N ALA A 63 -7.66 -1.76 -7.96
CA ALA A 63 -7.14 -3.11 -7.93
C ALA A 63 -6.92 -3.56 -6.48
N THR A 64 -7.77 -4.46 -5.99
CA THR A 64 -7.69 -5.02 -4.63
C THR A 64 -7.13 -6.43 -4.67
N TYR A 65 -6.07 -6.67 -3.90
CA TYR A 65 -5.41 -7.96 -3.73
C TYR A 65 -5.60 -8.46 -2.30
N ILE A 66 -6.43 -9.50 -2.15
CA ILE A 66 -6.53 -10.27 -0.91
C ILE A 66 -5.48 -11.38 -0.96
N GLU A 67 -4.22 -10.99 -0.78
CA GLU A 67 -3.04 -11.84 -0.94
C GLU A 67 -2.08 -11.67 0.26
N PRO A 68 -1.22 -12.66 0.55
CA PRO A 68 -0.24 -12.55 1.64
C PRO A 68 0.67 -11.32 1.50
N ILE A 69 0.87 -10.58 2.59
CA ILE A 69 1.76 -9.41 2.63
C ILE A 69 3.21 -9.87 2.82
N HIS A 70 3.69 -10.66 1.86
CA HIS A 70 5.07 -11.11 1.76
C HIS A 70 5.72 -10.40 0.58
N TRP A 71 6.96 -9.93 0.73
CA TRP A 71 7.62 -9.06 -0.26
C TRP A 71 7.67 -9.69 -1.67
N GLU A 72 7.82 -11.01 -1.79
CA GLU A 72 7.80 -11.71 -3.08
C GLU A 72 6.42 -11.66 -3.77
N VAL A 73 5.35 -11.73 -2.98
CA VAL A 73 3.97 -11.61 -3.49
C VAL A 73 3.72 -10.17 -3.89
N VAL A 74 4.09 -9.22 -3.03
CA VAL A 74 3.95 -7.79 -3.33
C VAL A 74 4.80 -7.38 -4.54
N ARG A 75 5.99 -7.98 -4.73
CA ARG A 75 6.78 -7.81 -5.94
C ARG A 75 6.02 -8.24 -7.20
N LYS A 76 5.31 -9.37 -7.18
CA LYS A 76 4.48 -9.80 -8.32
C LYS A 76 3.34 -8.83 -8.61
N ILE A 77 2.74 -8.27 -7.55
CA ILE A 77 1.72 -7.21 -7.68
C ILE A 77 2.34 -5.97 -8.31
N ILE A 78 3.50 -5.51 -7.84
CA ILE A 78 4.24 -4.37 -8.40
C ILE A 78 4.59 -4.62 -9.88
N GLU A 79 5.05 -5.82 -10.22
CA GLU A 79 5.41 -6.20 -11.58
C GLU A 79 4.22 -6.16 -12.54
N LYS A 80 3.06 -6.65 -12.09
CA LYS A 80 1.81 -6.66 -12.85
C LYS A 80 1.20 -5.26 -12.97
N GLU A 81 1.14 -4.53 -11.84
CA GLU A 81 0.36 -3.30 -11.74
C GLU A 81 1.15 -2.03 -12.05
N ARG A 82 2.48 -2.10 -11.96
CA ARG A 82 3.42 -1.00 -12.21
C ARG A 82 3.01 0.31 -11.50
N PRO A 83 2.86 0.30 -10.15
CA PRO A 83 2.52 1.51 -9.41
C PRO A 83 3.62 2.56 -9.51
N ASP A 84 3.26 3.83 -9.64
CA ASP A 84 4.23 4.94 -9.62
C ASP A 84 4.78 5.18 -8.21
N ALA A 85 3.95 4.93 -7.20
CA ALA A 85 4.30 5.13 -5.79
C ALA A 85 3.76 4.05 -4.86
N VAL A 86 4.39 3.90 -3.70
CA VAL A 86 3.93 3.04 -2.59
C VAL A 86 3.72 3.88 -1.33
N LEU A 87 2.58 3.67 -0.65
CA LEU A 87 2.22 4.30 0.61
C LEU A 87 2.27 3.25 1.74
N PRO A 88 3.36 3.18 2.51
CA PRO A 88 3.57 2.13 3.52
C PRO A 88 3.09 2.52 4.92
N THR A 89 2.56 3.73 5.10
CA THR A 89 2.27 4.31 6.43
C THR A 89 0.88 3.99 6.97
N MET A 90 0.08 3.19 6.26
CA MET A 90 -1.33 2.94 6.59
C MET A 90 -1.60 1.50 7.08
N GLY A 91 -0.58 0.64 7.10
CA GLY A 91 -0.71 -0.79 7.46
C GLY A 91 0.16 -1.22 8.64
N GLY A 92 0.44 -0.31 9.56
CA GLY A 92 1.21 -0.60 10.78
C GLY A 92 2.62 -1.11 10.49
N GLN A 93 3.14 -1.93 11.41
CA GLN A 93 4.50 -2.48 11.29
C GLN A 93 4.62 -3.46 10.11
N THR A 94 3.54 -4.15 9.77
CA THR A 94 3.50 -5.08 8.64
C THR A 94 3.82 -4.37 7.33
N ALA A 95 3.15 -3.24 7.06
CA ALA A 95 3.41 -2.42 5.88
C ALA A 95 4.81 -1.80 5.86
N LEU A 96 5.27 -1.25 6.99
CA LEU A 96 6.61 -0.65 7.09
C LEU A 96 7.71 -1.68 6.83
N ASN A 97 7.64 -2.85 7.49
CA ASN A 97 8.62 -3.92 7.29
C ASN A 97 8.60 -4.43 5.85
N CYS A 98 7.42 -4.60 5.26
CA CYS A 98 7.31 -5.04 3.87
C CYS A 98 7.90 -4.00 2.90
N ALA A 99 7.69 -2.70 3.15
CA ALA A 99 8.22 -1.63 2.32
C ALA A 99 9.75 -1.54 2.39
N LEU A 100 10.31 -1.63 3.60
CA LEU A 100 11.76 -1.68 3.81
C LEU A 100 12.38 -2.92 3.18
N GLU A 101 11.70 -4.07 3.25
CA GLU A 101 12.17 -5.29 2.61
C GLU A 101 12.13 -5.17 1.07
N LEU A 102 11.08 -4.58 0.49
CA LEU A 102 11.01 -4.30 -0.95
C LEU A 102 12.13 -3.34 -1.40
N GLU A 103 12.44 -2.33 -0.60
CA GLU A 103 13.55 -1.41 -0.85
C GLU A 103 14.90 -2.13 -0.75
N ARG A 104 15.11 -2.91 0.32
CA ARG A 104 16.34 -3.69 0.58
C ARG A 104 16.62 -4.71 -0.53
N GLN A 105 15.56 -5.33 -1.06
CA GLN A 105 15.64 -6.26 -2.20
C GLN A 105 15.79 -5.55 -3.56
N GLY A 106 15.81 -4.20 -3.57
CA GLY A 106 15.94 -3.39 -4.77
C GLY A 106 14.71 -3.42 -5.67
N VAL A 107 13.57 -3.91 -5.19
CA VAL A 107 12.33 -4.04 -5.97
C VAL A 107 11.80 -2.65 -6.33
N LEU A 108 11.70 -1.75 -5.36
CA LEU A 108 11.17 -0.40 -5.63
C LEU A 108 12.01 0.31 -6.70
N LYS A 109 13.34 0.25 -6.59
CA LYS A 109 14.27 0.76 -7.60
C LYS A 109 14.13 0.08 -8.97
N ALA A 110 14.00 -1.25 -9.00
CA ALA A 110 13.90 -2.02 -10.25
C ALA A 110 12.62 -1.70 -11.04
N PHE A 111 11.53 -1.35 -10.35
CA PHE A 111 10.24 -1.03 -10.95
C PHE A 111 9.94 0.48 -11.01
N GLY A 112 10.84 1.33 -10.51
CA GLY A 112 10.67 2.79 -10.52
C GLY A 112 9.59 3.29 -9.54
N VAL A 113 9.33 2.53 -8.47
CA VAL A 113 8.28 2.85 -7.49
C VAL A 113 8.81 3.84 -6.46
N THR A 114 8.13 4.97 -6.28
CA THR A 114 8.50 5.99 -5.30
C THR A 114 7.83 5.74 -3.95
N MET A 115 8.58 5.69 -2.86
CA MET A 115 7.99 5.66 -1.52
C MET A 115 7.45 7.06 -1.14
N ILE A 116 6.19 7.13 -0.71
CA ILE A 116 5.52 8.38 -0.30
C ILE A 116 4.96 8.25 1.13
N GLY A 117 4.70 9.37 1.79
CA GLY A 117 4.24 9.42 3.18
C GLY A 117 5.39 9.32 4.19
N ALA A 118 6.30 8.36 3.99
CA ALA A 118 7.56 8.24 4.72
C ALA A 118 8.69 7.82 3.77
N THR A 119 9.93 8.15 4.11
CA THR A 119 11.13 7.66 3.43
C THR A 119 11.75 6.51 4.20
N ALA A 120 12.53 5.65 3.53
CA ALA A 120 13.23 4.56 4.20
C ALA A 120 14.23 5.04 5.28
N ASP A 121 14.78 6.26 5.11
CA ASP A 121 15.71 6.91 6.04
C ASP A 121 15.03 7.84 7.07
N ALA A 122 13.70 7.77 7.23
CA ALA A 122 13.01 8.61 8.21
C ALA A 122 13.22 8.05 9.63
N ASP A 123 14.07 8.74 10.41
CA ASP A 123 14.28 8.53 11.85
C ASP A 123 13.02 8.80 12.68
#